data_AF-A0A6P0MX85-F1
#
_entry.id   AF-A0A6P0MX85-F1
#
_cell.length_a   1.000
_cell.length_b   1.000
_cell.length_c   1.000
_cell.angle_alpha   90.00
_cell.angle_beta   90.00
_cell.angle_gamma   90.00
#
_symmetry.space_group_name_H-M   'P 1'
#
loop_
_entity.id
_entity.type
_entity.pdbx_description
1 polymer ?
#
loop_
_entity_poly.entity_id
_entity_poly.type
_entity_poly.pdbx_seq_one_letter_code
_entity_poly.pdbx_strand_id
1 'polypeptide(L)'
;MGIEQVGIHDNFFDLGGHSLTAVKLASKISTNFNISLSVKTLLLHPIIAELSNIMTELIQNKNVSQEPIYQSINNEAQETLNEKVVQTKNSEYLQIESRSLLSLFAVGKIPPVDAAALGYLGEYDPEMFDWSRDYIIENIFENLPFWAIVKQTNLGRIGIIGLPRFISDLYSNPDDTVQVIIEALEMAGRIGAKFVSLTGLIPSATDYGLAITKAIANRQDLPKITTGHRTTGAAVVLTIKKICEQGGRDLSTEKVGFIGLGSVGMNVLPLMLKCLPHPQEITLCDVYSKLDFMENIQQDLVQKFGFKGKINLALSKTTVPEQIYDSTLIVGATNVADVLDIMQVKPGTLIVDDSGPHCFSVEQAIKRFQEREDILFSEGGMLRSPFPIKTTVHLPPSVEKIMNKGQKAAVFNSNPFNIMGCSFSGLLSSQFEQLEPTVGICDGEQSELHYQILQELEFEAGDLHCEHYVLPAKSIANFRQRFGKDL
;
A
#
# COMPACT_ATOMS: atom_id res chain seq x y z
N MET A 1 25.45 8.15 6.18
CA MET A 1 26.47 7.57 5.29
C MET A 1 27.89 7.63 5.86
N GLY A 2 28.24 8.52 6.82
CA GLY A 2 29.52 8.41 7.54
C GLY A 2 30.78 8.58 6.68
N ILE A 3 30.64 9.09 5.45
CA ILE A 3 31.72 9.33 4.49
C ILE A 3 32.11 10.81 4.56
N GLU A 4 33.41 11.11 4.61
CA GLU A 4 33.93 12.48 4.76
C GLU A 4 33.89 13.30 3.46
N GLN A 5 33.99 12.67 2.28
CA GLN A 5 33.91 13.35 0.98
C GLN A 5 33.12 12.52 -0.04
N VAL A 6 32.24 13.18 -0.79
CA VAL A 6 31.44 12.59 -1.87
C VAL A 6 31.78 13.31 -3.17
N GLY A 7 32.24 12.57 -4.18
CA GLY A 7 32.53 13.05 -5.53
C GLY A 7 31.29 13.09 -6.42
N ILE A 8 31.31 13.94 -7.46
CA ILE A 8 30.18 14.10 -8.39
C ILE A 8 29.95 12.89 -9.32
N HIS A 9 30.93 11.99 -9.40
CA HIS A 9 30.89 10.75 -10.18
C HIS A 9 30.68 9.52 -9.30
N ASP A 10 30.56 9.70 -7.99
CA ASP A 10 30.31 8.59 -7.08
C ASP A 10 28.87 8.12 -7.23
N ASN A 11 28.70 6.81 -7.27
CA ASN A 11 27.38 6.19 -7.29
C ASN A 11 26.80 6.17 -5.88
N PHE A 12 25.60 6.71 -5.72
CA PHE A 12 24.86 6.77 -4.45
C PHE A 12 24.75 5.41 -3.74
N PHE A 13 24.59 4.31 -4.46
CA PHE A 13 24.45 2.97 -3.89
C PHE A 13 25.79 2.37 -3.47
N ASP A 14 26.87 2.65 -4.21
CA ASP A 14 28.23 2.20 -3.86
C ASP A 14 28.72 2.86 -2.56
N LEU A 15 28.20 4.05 -2.24
CA LEU A 15 28.43 4.79 -0.99
C LEU A 15 27.56 4.31 0.19
N GLY A 16 26.86 3.18 0.05
CA GLY A 16 25.99 2.62 1.09
C GLY A 16 24.59 3.25 1.15
N GLY A 17 24.18 3.92 0.07
CA GLY A 17 22.79 4.31 -0.15
C GLY A 17 21.87 3.11 -0.33
N HIS A 18 20.67 3.23 0.24
CA HIS A 18 19.57 2.28 0.10
C HIS A 18 18.24 3.04 -0.10
N SER A 19 17.15 2.32 -0.39
CA SER A 19 15.86 2.91 -0.81
C SER A 19 15.32 3.94 0.18
N LEU A 20 15.43 3.67 1.49
CA LEU A 20 15.02 4.63 2.51
C LEU A 20 15.85 5.93 2.44
N THR A 21 17.16 5.86 2.18
CA THR A 21 17.99 7.05 1.96
C THR A 21 17.79 7.68 0.59
N ALA A 22 17.39 6.90 -0.43
CA ALA A 22 17.06 7.38 -1.78
C ALA A 22 15.75 8.17 -1.78
N VAL A 23 14.72 7.66 -1.11
CA VAL A 23 13.45 8.35 -0.84
C VAL A 23 13.72 9.65 -0.10
N LYS A 24 14.54 9.61 0.96
CA LYS A 24 14.96 10.82 1.71
C LYS A 24 15.69 11.82 0.82
N LEU A 25 16.59 11.37 -0.06
CA LEU A 25 17.36 12.24 -0.94
C LEU A 25 16.49 12.86 -2.04
N ALA A 26 15.66 12.06 -2.72
CA ALA A 26 14.73 12.53 -3.73
C ALA A 26 13.72 13.53 -3.15
N SER A 27 13.20 13.26 -1.95
CA SER A 27 12.35 14.19 -1.20
C SER A 27 13.08 15.49 -0.87
N LYS A 28 14.29 15.43 -0.32
CA LYS A 28 15.09 16.63 0.00
C LYS A 28 15.40 17.47 -1.23
N ILE A 29 15.73 16.85 -2.35
CA ILE A 29 15.97 17.54 -3.62
C ILE A 29 14.67 18.19 -4.10
N SER A 30 13.56 17.46 -4.10
CA SER A 30 12.25 17.98 -4.49
C SER A 30 11.85 19.20 -3.68
N THR A 31 12.02 19.15 -2.36
CA THR A 31 11.75 20.28 -1.45
C THR A 31 12.68 21.46 -1.70
N ASN A 32 14.00 21.24 -1.76
CA ASN A 32 14.97 22.33 -1.86
C ASN A 32 14.94 23.05 -3.21
N PHE A 33 14.59 22.34 -4.28
CA PHE A 33 14.56 22.89 -5.65
C PHE A 33 13.14 23.13 -6.17
N ASN A 34 12.12 22.82 -5.37
CA ASN A 34 10.70 22.93 -5.72
C ASN A 34 10.40 22.24 -7.07
N ILE A 35 10.89 21.01 -7.25
CA ILE A 35 10.64 20.17 -8.43
C ILE A 35 10.02 18.84 -7.99
N SER A 36 9.31 18.17 -8.90
CA SER A 36 8.84 16.80 -8.65
C SER A 36 9.92 15.81 -9.10
N LEU A 37 10.87 15.49 -8.21
CA LEU A 37 11.90 14.49 -8.48
C LEU A 37 11.47 13.13 -7.92
N SER A 38 11.10 12.21 -8.80
CA SER A 38 10.71 10.86 -8.39
C SER A 38 11.91 10.05 -7.86
N VAL A 39 11.65 9.13 -6.93
CA VAL A 39 12.66 8.16 -6.45
C VAL A 39 13.20 7.31 -7.59
N LYS A 40 12.35 7.02 -8.59
CA LYS A 40 12.72 6.32 -9.83
C LYS A 40 13.80 7.07 -10.60
N THR A 41 13.70 8.39 -10.73
CA THR A 41 14.71 9.22 -11.39
C THR A 41 16.07 9.11 -10.68
N LEU A 42 16.09 9.10 -9.35
CA LEU A 42 17.32 8.94 -8.57
C LEU A 42 17.90 7.53 -8.66
N LEU A 43 17.05 6.50 -8.76
CA LEU A 43 17.46 5.11 -8.95
C LEU A 43 18.07 4.87 -10.34
N LEU A 44 17.51 5.50 -11.37
CA LEU A 44 18.01 5.40 -12.75
C LEU A 44 19.29 6.22 -12.97
N HIS A 45 19.47 7.30 -12.21
CA HIS A 45 20.60 8.22 -12.31
C HIS A 45 21.24 8.45 -10.94
N PRO A 46 21.90 7.41 -10.37
CA PRO A 46 22.45 7.45 -9.01
C PRO A 46 23.75 8.24 -8.88
N ILE A 47 24.22 8.86 -9.97
CA ILE A 47 25.44 9.67 -10.03
C ILE A 47 25.03 11.14 -10.10
N ILE A 48 25.62 11.98 -9.24
CA ILE A 48 25.26 13.40 -9.10
C ILE A 48 25.35 14.14 -10.44
N ALA A 49 26.41 13.89 -11.23
CA ALA A 49 26.60 14.50 -12.54
C ALA A 49 25.50 14.14 -13.57
N GLU A 50 24.92 12.94 -13.47
CA GLU A 50 23.82 12.51 -14.35
C GLU A 50 22.48 13.10 -13.86
N LEU A 51 22.24 13.01 -12.55
CA LEU A 51 21.04 13.54 -11.91
C LEU A 51 20.90 15.06 -12.12
N SER A 52 22.01 15.80 -12.10
CA SER A 52 21.99 17.26 -12.31
C SER A 52 21.49 17.67 -13.70
N ASN A 53 21.75 16.86 -14.74
CA ASN A 53 21.26 17.15 -16.08
C ASN A 53 19.73 17.06 -16.14
N ILE A 54 19.18 16.00 -15.54
CA ILE A 54 17.73 15.78 -15.49
C ILE A 54 17.05 16.85 -14.62
N MET A 55 17.65 17.19 -13.48
CA MET A 55 17.16 18.28 -12.64
C MET A 55 17.15 19.61 -13.39
N THR A 56 18.14 19.87 -14.24
CA THR A 56 18.20 21.10 -15.05
C THR A 56 17.02 21.16 -16.03
N GLU A 57 16.69 20.06 -16.69
CA GLU A 57 15.51 19.97 -17.56
C GLU A 57 14.20 20.19 -16.78
N LEU A 58 14.06 19.57 -15.60
CA LEU A 58 12.88 19.74 -14.73
C LEU A 58 12.73 21.19 -14.23
N ILE A 59 13.85 21.86 -13.93
CA ILE A 59 13.86 23.27 -13.51
C ILE A 59 13.54 24.20 -14.69
N GLN A 60 14.03 23.89 -15.89
CA GLN A 60 13.82 24.71 -17.10
C GLN A 60 12.40 24.55 -17.68
N ASN A 61 11.83 23.34 -17.67
CA ASN A 61 10.46 23.07 -18.12
C ASN A 61 9.41 23.76 -17.26
N LYS A 62 9.78 24.22 -16.06
CA LYS A 62 8.93 25.07 -15.20
C LYS A 62 8.72 26.48 -15.74
N ASN A 63 9.56 26.95 -16.68
CA ASN A 63 9.60 28.35 -17.14
C ASN A 63 9.11 28.58 -18.58
N VAL A 64 8.66 27.54 -19.31
CA VAL A 64 8.23 27.66 -20.72
C VAL A 64 6.92 26.89 -20.96
N SER A 65 5.79 27.56 -20.73
CA SER A 65 4.42 27.38 -21.25
C SER A 65 3.90 26.04 -21.85
N GLN A 66 2.68 25.68 -21.41
CA GLN A 66 1.47 25.25 -22.16
C GLN A 66 1.05 23.75 -22.33
N GLU A 67 -0.19 23.52 -21.87
CA GLU A 67 -1.26 22.52 -22.13
C GLU A 67 -0.92 21.06 -22.52
N PRO A 68 -1.43 20.04 -21.79
CA PRO A 68 -1.47 18.67 -22.26
C PRO A 68 -2.74 18.37 -23.08
N ILE A 69 -2.49 17.91 -24.30
CA ILE A 69 -3.40 17.24 -25.23
C ILE A 69 -3.84 15.90 -24.60
N TYR A 70 -5.10 15.82 -24.13
CA TYR A 70 -5.79 14.53 -23.91
C TYR A 70 -7.26 14.65 -24.35
N GLN A 71 -7.47 14.58 -25.66
CA GLN A 71 -8.74 14.15 -26.24
C GLN A 71 -8.45 13.08 -27.28
N SER A 72 -9.04 11.90 -27.07
CA SER A 72 -9.45 10.85 -28.03
C SER A 72 -8.96 9.45 -27.69
N ILE A 73 -9.65 8.78 -26.75
CA ILE A 73 -10.10 7.38 -26.95
C ILE A 73 -11.52 7.30 -26.35
N ASN A 74 -12.51 7.15 -27.23
CA ASN A 74 -13.94 7.23 -26.96
C ASN A 74 -14.53 5.86 -26.56
N ASN A 75 -15.51 5.95 -25.66
CA ASN A 75 -16.83 5.31 -25.72
C ASN A 75 -16.92 3.80 -25.97
N GLU A 76 -17.02 3.05 -24.86
CA GLU A 76 -18.06 2.02 -24.67
C GLU A 76 -18.33 1.66 -23.18
N ALA A 77 -17.71 2.35 -22.21
CA ALA A 77 -17.98 2.17 -20.77
C ALA A 77 -18.45 3.45 -20.04
N GLN A 78 -18.89 4.48 -20.77
CA GLN A 78 -19.20 5.82 -20.23
C GLN A 78 -20.68 6.13 -20.02
N GLU A 79 -21.61 5.22 -20.27
CA GLU A 79 -23.05 5.48 -20.13
C GLU A 79 -23.65 5.27 -18.73
N THR A 80 -22.84 5.35 -17.66
CA THR A 80 -23.41 5.33 -16.28
C THR A 80 -22.83 6.36 -15.32
N LEU A 81 -21.85 7.17 -15.74
CA LEU A 81 -21.05 7.96 -14.80
C LEU A 81 -21.17 9.48 -14.90
N ASN A 82 -21.84 10.06 -15.90
CA ASN A 82 -21.78 11.53 -16.11
C ASN A 82 -23.07 12.33 -15.87
N GLU A 83 -24.18 11.74 -15.43
CA GLU A 83 -25.39 12.51 -15.04
C GLU A 83 -25.83 12.34 -13.58
N LYS A 84 -25.16 11.49 -12.78
CA LYS A 84 -25.53 11.24 -11.36
C LYS A 84 -24.58 11.82 -10.30
N VAL A 85 -23.45 12.41 -10.69
CA VAL A 85 -22.37 12.80 -9.77
C VAL A 85 -22.76 13.90 -8.75
N VAL A 86 -23.91 14.56 -8.93
CA VAL A 86 -24.42 15.57 -7.98
C VAL A 86 -25.54 15.02 -7.06
N GLN A 87 -26.08 13.81 -7.32
CA GLN A 87 -27.22 13.24 -6.58
C GLN A 87 -26.90 12.12 -5.58
N THR A 88 -25.66 11.61 -5.50
CA THR A 88 -25.30 10.47 -4.63
C THR A 88 -24.27 10.84 -3.55
N LYS A 89 -24.54 11.86 -2.72
CA LYS A 89 -23.73 12.09 -1.49
C LYS A 89 -24.22 11.29 -0.28
N ASN A 90 -25.37 10.64 -0.33
CA ASN A 90 -25.77 9.67 0.70
C ASN A 90 -26.25 8.39 0.00
N SER A 91 -25.79 7.24 0.49
CA SER A 91 -26.27 5.92 0.12
C SER A 91 -26.64 5.13 1.38
N GLU A 92 -27.14 3.91 1.23
CA GLU A 92 -27.47 3.04 2.38
C GLU A 92 -26.28 2.83 3.34
N TYR A 93 -25.05 2.86 2.81
CA TYR A 93 -23.81 2.56 3.55
C TYR A 93 -22.82 3.73 3.58
N LEU A 94 -23.12 4.86 2.96
CA LEU A 94 -22.29 6.07 3.00
C LEU A 94 -23.12 7.26 3.47
N GLN A 95 -22.68 7.89 4.56
CA GLN A 95 -23.23 9.12 5.09
C GLN A 95 -22.18 10.23 5.03
N ILE A 96 -22.48 11.32 4.33
CA ILE A 96 -21.66 12.53 4.37
C ILE A 96 -22.21 13.48 5.42
N GLU A 97 -21.37 13.80 6.40
CA GLU A 97 -21.70 14.65 7.53
C GLU A 97 -21.08 16.04 7.36
N SER A 98 -21.91 17.07 7.49
CA SER A 98 -21.47 18.47 7.37
C SER A 98 -20.78 18.99 8.64
N ARG A 99 -21.01 18.36 9.79
CA ARG A 99 -20.43 18.73 11.09
C ARG A 99 -19.22 17.87 11.40
N SER A 100 -18.26 18.44 12.13
CA SER A 100 -17.08 17.71 12.60
C SER A 100 -17.46 16.46 13.39
N LEU A 101 -16.83 15.32 13.06
CA LEU A 101 -17.03 14.07 13.79
C LEU A 101 -16.63 14.21 15.26
N LEU A 102 -15.58 14.98 15.56
CA LEU A 102 -15.18 15.29 16.93
C LEU A 102 -16.28 16.04 17.68
N SER A 103 -16.91 17.04 17.05
CA SER A 103 -18.01 17.79 17.66
C SER A 103 -19.21 16.87 17.93
N LEU A 104 -19.53 15.98 17.00
CA LEU A 104 -20.63 15.03 17.16
C LEU A 104 -20.37 13.98 18.24
N PHE A 105 -19.14 13.51 18.34
CA PHE A 105 -18.70 12.64 19.42
C PHE A 105 -18.80 13.35 20.77
N ALA A 106 -18.31 14.59 20.87
CA ALA A 106 -18.35 15.38 22.10
C ALA A 106 -19.77 15.61 22.65
N VAL A 107 -20.78 15.70 21.77
CA VAL A 107 -22.19 15.82 22.16
C VAL A 107 -22.94 14.47 22.22
N GLY A 108 -22.23 13.34 22.15
CA GLY A 108 -22.81 12.00 22.25
C GLY A 108 -23.66 11.56 21.06
N LYS A 109 -23.51 12.19 19.90
CA LYS A 109 -24.20 11.82 18.64
C LYS A 109 -23.47 10.74 17.84
N ILE A 110 -22.18 10.58 18.08
CA ILE A 110 -21.36 9.48 17.54
C ILE A 110 -20.80 8.70 18.73
N PRO A 111 -20.99 7.37 18.80
CA PRO A 111 -20.41 6.57 19.86
C PRO A 111 -18.88 6.45 19.69
N PRO A 112 -18.15 6.10 20.76
CA PRO A 112 -16.71 5.87 20.70
C PRO A 112 -16.32 4.84 19.64
N VAL A 113 -15.06 4.90 19.18
CA VAL A 113 -14.48 3.90 18.30
C VAL A 113 -13.74 2.83 19.10
N ASP A 114 -13.63 1.61 18.57
CA ASP A 114 -12.88 0.52 19.21
C ASP A 114 -11.40 0.52 18.81
N ALA A 115 -11.13 1.02 17.60
CA ALA A 115 -9.81 1.18 17.03
C ALA A 115 -9.75 2.40 16.11
N ALA A 116 -8.54 2.81 15.72
CA ALA A 116 -8.32 3.81 14.69
C ALA A 116 -7.26 3.36 13.67
N ALA A 117 -7.20 4.06 12.54
CA ALA A 117 -6.16 3.91 11.54
C ALA A 117 -5.71 5.30 11.09
N LEU A 118 -4.40 5.46 10.91
CA LEU A 118 -3.80 6.73 10.48
C LEU A 118 -3.67 6.76 8.96
N GLY A 119 -4.05 7.87 8.34
CA GLY A 119 -3.77 8.20 6.94
C GLY A 119 -2.96 9.50 6.84
N TYR A 120 -2.54 9.87 5.63
CA TYR A 120 -1.75 11.08 5.37
C TYR A 120 -2.18 11.70 4.03
N LEU A 121 -1.72 12.93 3.75
CA LEU A 121 -1.98 13.62 2.49
C LEU A 121 -1.17 12.96 1.36
N GLY A 122 -1.66 13.05 0.12
CA GLY A 122 -1.01 12.44 -1.04
C GLY A 122 0.36 13.02 -1.35
N GLU A 123 0.85 12.84 -2.58
CA GLU A 123 2.01 13.64 -3.03
C GLU A 123 1.56 15.09 -3.25
N TYR A 124 2.43 16.05 -2.92
CA TYR A 124 2.12 17.45 -3.19
C TYR A 124 2.39 17.75 -4.68
N ASP A 125 1.39 18.28 -5.37
CA ASP A 125 1.48 18.69 -6.76
C ASP A 125 1.13 20.18 -6.89
N PRO A 126 2.12 21.06 -7.15
CA PRO A 126 1.88 22.49 -7.32
C PRO A 126 0.94 22.84 -8.47
N GLU A 127 0.77 21.96 -9.46
CA GLU A 127 -0.16 22.16 -10.58
C GLU A 127 -1.59 21.79 -10.20
N MET A 128 -1.75 20.91 -9.21
CA MET A 128 -3.04 20.47 -8.71
C MET A 128 -3.59 21.34 -7.58
N PHE A 129 -2.71 22.02 -6.82
CA PHE A 129 -3.10 22.77 -5.62
C PHE A 129 -3.04 24.29 -5.84
N ASP A 130 -4.16 24.95 -5.53
CA ASP A 130 -4.25 26.42 -5.47
C ASP A 130 -3.43 27.03 -4.32
N TRP A 131 -2.95 26.20 -3.39
CA TRP A 131 -2.29 26.61 -2.16
C TRP A 131 -0.91 25.99 -2.04
N SER A 132 0.03 26.73 -1.44
CA SER A 132 1.34 26.17 -1.12
C SER A 132 1.21 25.02 -0.13
N ARG A 133 2.21 24.13 -0.17
CA ARG A 133 2.36 23.03 0.78
C ARG A 133 2.22 23.49 2.24
N ASP A 134 2.96 24.53 2.62
CA ASP A 134 2.96 25.05 4.00
C ASP A 134 1.61 25.67 4.37
N TYR A 135 0.95 26.37 3.44
CA TYR A 135 -0.39 26.91 3.69
C TYR A 135 -1.40 25.80 3.97
N ILE A 136 -1.34 24.70 3.22
CA ILE A 136 -2.23 23.56 3.47
C ILE A 136 -2.00 23.02 4.89
N ILE A 137 -0.74 22.81 5.27
CA ILE A 137 -0.42 22.23 6.57
C ILE A 137 -0.76 23.19 7.72
N GLU A 138 -0.34 24.44 7.63
CA GLU A 138 -0.40 25.42 8.72
C GLU A 138 -1.74 26.14 8.81
N ASN A 139 -2.43 26.39 7.70
CA ASN A 139 -3.67 27.18 7.69
C ASN A 139 -4.93 26.33 7.49
N ILE A 140 -4.86 25.21 6.76
CA ILE A 140 -6.03 24.34 6.58
C ILE A 140 -6.16 23.36 7.73
N PHE A 141 -5.04 22.78 8.17
CA PHE A 141 -5.03 21.78 9.24
C PHE A 141 -4.50 22.30 10.57
N GLU A 142 -3.94 23.51 10.62
CA GLU A 142 -3.34 24.08 11.83
C GLU A 142 -2.25 23.18 12.44
N ASN A 143 -1.54 22.42 11.60
CA ASN A 143 -0.59 21.36 11.98
C ASN A 143 -1.18 20.20 12.80
N LEU A 144 -2.49 20.12 12.95
CA LEU A 144 -3.12 19.11 13.81
C LEU A 144 -3.67 17.92 13.01
N PRO A 145 -3.60 16.70 13.58
CA PRO A 145 -4.37 15.56 13.08
C PRO A 145 -5.87 15.86 13.04
N PHE A 146 -6.59 15.22 12.13
CA PHE A 146 -8.03 15.43 11.97
C PHE A 146 -8.78 14.11 11.81
N TRP A 147 -9.94 13.98 12.46
CA TRP A 147 -10.79 12.80 12.33
C TRP A 147 -11.76 12.95 11.16
N ALA A 148 -11.52 12.17 10.09
CA ALA A 148 -12.20 12.33 8.82
C ALA A 148 -13.33 11.32 8.59
N ILE A 149 -13.15 10.08 9.07
CA ILE A 149 -14.05 8.97 8.70
C ILE A 149 -14.32 8.07 9.92
N VAL A 150 -15.54 7.54 10.01
CA VAL A 150 -15.86 6.41 10.88
C VAL A 150 -16.38 5.27 10.01
N LYS A 151 -15.78 4.09 10.14
CA LYS A 151 -16.28 2.84 9.56
C LYS A 151 -16.89 1.99 10.67
N GLN A 152 -18.15 1.61 10.52
CA GLN A 152 -18.88 0.70 11.40
C GLN A 152 -18.97 -0.67 10.73
N THR A 153 -18.32 -1.66 11.32
CA THR A 153 -18.40 -3.07 10.93
C THR A 153 -19.33 -3.83 11.87
N ASN A 154 -19.51 -5.13 11.64
CA ASN A 154 -20.19 -6.04 12.57
C ASN A 154 -19.37 -6.33 13.85
N LEU A 155 -18.06 -6.09 13.83
CA LEU A 155 -17.15 -6.32 14.97
C LEU A 155 -16.92 -5.08 15.82
N GLY A 156 -17.12 -3.89 15.26
CA GLY A 156 -16.88 -2.64 15.97
C GLY A 156 -16.65 -1.46 15.03
N ARG A 157 -16.08 -0.38 15.58
CA ARG A 157 -15.90 0.91 14.91
C ARG A 157 -14.43 1.24 14.73
N ILE A 158 -14.09 1.71 13.53
CA ILE A 158 -12.76 2.21 13.17
C ILE A 158 -12.86 3.70 12.86
N GLY A 159 -12.09 4.53 13.56
CA GLY A 159 -11.86 5.93 13.18
C GLY A 159 -10.69 6.07 12.21
N ILE A 160 -10.83 6.83 11.13
CA ILE A 160 -9.70 7.18 10.24
C ILE A 160 -9.26 8.60 10.57
N ILE A 161 -8.04 8.73 11.06
CA ILE A 161 -7.42 10.00 11.45
C ILE A 161 -6.38 10.36 10.40
N GLY A 162 -6.53 11.52 9.77
CA GLY A 162 -5.56 12.05 8.81
C GLY A 162 -4.46 12.83 9.52
N LEU A 163 -3.22 12.59 9.11
CA LEU A 163 -2.05 13.38 9.45
C LEU A 163 -1.90 14.52 8.42
N PRO A 164 -1.66 15.78 8.86
CA PRO A 164 -1.48 16.92 7.97
C PRO A 164 -0.05 16.95 7.40
N ARG A 165 0.36 15.85 6.77
CA ARG A 165 1.68 15.63 6.20
C ARG A 165 1.52 14.94 4.84
N PHE A 166 2.24 15.43 3.84
CA PHE A 166 2.32 14.77 2.54
C PHE A 166 3.27 13.57 2.63
N ILE A 167 3.20 12.67 1.64
CA ILE A 167 4.04 11.47 1.57
C ILE A 167 5.52 11.79 1.80
N SER A 168 6.03 12.84 1.15
CA SER A 168 7.43 13.26 1.26
C SER A 168 7.82 13.78 2.65
N ASP A 169 6.88 14.30 3.46
CA ASP A 169 7.17 14.77 4.82
C ASP A 169 7.52 13.62 5.76
N LEU A 170 6.87 12.47 5.57
CA LEU A 170 7.03 11.30 6.43
C LEU A 170 8.50 10.88 6.57
N TYR A 171 9.28 11.07 5.50
CA TYR A 171 10.68 10.68 5.43
C TYR A 171 11.67 11.83 5.64
N SER A 172 11.28 13.07 5.31
CA SER A 172 12.17 14.22 5.33
C SER A 172 12.48 14.69 6.75
N ASN A 173 11.50 14.59 7.67
CA ASN A 173 11.62 15.00 9.06
C ASN A 173 11.07 13.93 10.03
N PRO A 174 11.87 12.93 10.41
CA PRO A 174 11.41 11.82 11.26
C PRO A 174 10.88 12.25 12.64
N ASP A 175 11.48 13.28 13.24
CA ASP A 175 11.06 13.74 14.58
C ASP A 175 9.67 14.39 14.53
N ASP A 176 9.42 15.21 13.50
CA ASP A 176 8.09 15.79 13.23
C ASP A 176 7.06 14.69 12.91
N THR A 177 7.42 13.71 12.08
CA THR A 177 6.56 12.54 11.80
C THR A 177 6.16 11.79 13.08
N VAL A 178 7.10 11.53 13.97
CA VAL A 178 6.81 10.86 15.25
C VAL A 178 5.92 11.75 16.12
N GLN A 179 6.21 13.05 16.20
CA GLN A 179 5.44 13.99 17.01
C GLN A 179 3.97 14.09 16.56
N VAL A 180 3.72 14.29 15.26
CA VAL A 180 2.34 14.39 14.74
C VAL A 180 1.57 13.06 14.89
N ILE A 181 2.27 11.92 14.85
CA ILE A 181 1.67 10.62 15.14
C ILE A 181 1.26 10.53 16.61
N ILE A 182 2.10 10.97 17.56
CA ILE A 182 1.75 10.99 18.98
C ILE A 182 0.49 11.83 19.23
N GLU A 183 0.39 13.00 18.60
CA GLU A 183 -0.82 13.83 18.67
C GLU A 183 -2.06 13.11 18.11
N ALA A 184 -1.88 12.32 17.04
CA ALA A 184 -2.94 11.50 16.49
C ALA A 184 -3.32 10.33 17.42
N LEU A 185 -2.37 9.74 18.16
CA LEU A 185 -2.63 8.74 19.19
C LEU A 185 -3.43 9.33 20.36
N GLU A 186 -3.11 10.56 20.78
CA GLU A 186 -3.86 11.28 21.81
C GLU A 186 -5.30 11.53 21.38
N MET A 187 -5.51 11.97 20.13
CA MET A 187 -6.85 12.12 19.56
C MET A 187 -7.58 10.77 19.53
N ALA A 188 -6.93 9.72 19.04
CA ALA A 188 -7.50 8.38 18.93
C ALA A 188 -7.96 7.84 20.30
N GLY A 189 -7.12 7.97 21.33
CA GLY A 189 -7.47 7.58 22.70
C GLY A 189 -8.66 8.35 23.25
N ARG A 190 -8.75 9.67 22.99
CA ARG A 190 -9.89 10.51 23.41
C ARG A 190 -11.22 10.10 22.75
N ILE A 191 -11.18 9.60 21.52
CA ILE A 191 -12.38 9.09 20.83
C ILE A 191 -12.66 7.60 21.10
N GLY A 192 -11.89 6.96 21.99
CA GLY A 192 -12.12 5.63 22.53
C GLY A 192 -11.26 4.51 21.94
N ALA A 193 -10.41 4.79 20.95
CA ALA A 193 -9.60 3.76 20.30
C ALA A 193 -8.66 3.10 21.31
N LYS A 194 -8.63 1.77 21.34
CA LYS A 194 -7.64 1.00 22.12
C LYS A 194 -6.36 0.71 21.32
N PHE A 195 -6.52 0.62 20.00
CA PHE A 195 -5.45 0.33 19.06
C PHE A 195 -5.47 1.31 17.89
N VAL A 196 -4.29 1.66 17.39
CA VAL A 196 -4.10 2.53 16.22
C VAL A 196 -3.26 1.82 15.18
N SER A 197 -3.81 1.67 13.98
CA SER A 197 -3.11 1.08 12.84
C SER A 197 -2.31 2.15 12.10
N LEU A 198 -1.00 1.92 11.96
CA LEU A 198 -0.11 2.71 11.13
C LEU A 198 -0.25 2.19 9.68
N THR A 199 -0.85 2.98 8.79
CA THR A 199 -1.14 2.51 7.43
C THR A 199 -0.23 3.14 6.38
N GLY A 200 -0.28 2.60 5.16
CA GLY A 200 0.51 3.07 4.03
C GLY A 200 2.00 3.06 4.33
N LEU A 201 2.67 4.19 4.14
CA LEU A 201 4.10 4.37 4.33
C LEU A 201 4.51 4.75 5.76
N ILE A 202 3.56 4.93 6.68
CA ILE A 202 3.86 5.27 8.09
C ILE A 202 4.74 4.20 8.76
N PRO A 203 4.46 2.88 8.63
CA PRO A 203 5.34 1.86 9.19
C PRO A 203 6.79 2.02 8.75
N SER A 204 7.09 2.06 7.45
CA SER A 204 8.47 2.17 6.96
C SER A 204 9.13 3.51 7.31
N ALA A 205 8.37 4.60 7.41
CA ALA A 205 8.88 5.90 7.85
C ALA A 205 9.27 5.93 9.34
N THR A 206 8.69 5.04 10.15
CA THR A 206 8.83 5.02 11.63
C THR A 206 9.60 3.80 12.14
N ASP A 207 10.45 3.22 11.30
CA ASP A 207 11.17 1.97 11.59
C ASP A 207 10.22 0.85 12.04
N TYR A 208 9.17 0.65 11.24
CA TYR A 208 8.07 -0.28 11.47
C TYR A 208 7.39 -0.08 12.83
N GLY A 209 7.21 1.17 13.25
CA GLY A 209 6.59 1.56 14.51
C GLY A 209 7.53 1.55 15.73
N LEU A 210 8.79 1.14 15.58
CA LEU A 210 9.76 1.14 16.69
C LEU A 210 10.09 2.57 17.16
N ALA A 211 10.17 3.53 16.23
CA ALA A 211 10.44 4.93 16.58
C ALA A 211 9.33 5.51 17.48
N ILE A 212 8.07 5.19 17.17
CA ILE A 212 6.91 5.62 17.96
C ILE A 212 6.91 4.92 19.32
N THR A 213 7.10 3.59 19.34
CA THR A 213 7.16 2.80 20.58
C THR A 213 8.21 3.34 21.55
N LYS A 214 9.38 3.71 21.02
CA LYS A 214 10.45 4.33 21.81
C LYS A 214 10.04 5.71 22.35
N ALA A 215 9.40 6.54 21.52
CA ALA A 215 8.98 7.88 21.92
C ALA A 215 7.87 7.87 22.99
N ILE A 216 6.99 6.87 22.97
CA ILE A 216 5.87 6.74 23.92
C ILE A 216 6.13 5.77 25.07
N ALA A 217 7.36 5.30 25.28
CA ALA A 217 7.67 4.25 26.26
C ALA A 217 7.17 4.55 27.70
N ASN A 218 7.06 5.83 28.07
CA ASN A 218 6.57 6.27 29.38
C ASN A 218 5.10 6.73 29.40
N ARG A 219 4.36 6.55 28.30
CA ARG A 219 2.97 7.00 28.11
C ARG A 219 2.03 5.81 28.01
N GLN A 220 1.56 5.32 29.16
CA GLN A 220 0.61 4.19 29.22
C GLN A 220 -0.85 4.61 28.97
N ASP A 221 -1.11 5.91 28.87
CA ASP A 221 -2.43 6.49 28.59
C ASP A 221 -2.79 6.49 27.09
N LEU A 222 -1.82 6.19 26.22
CA LEU A 222 -2.00 6.16 24.77
C LEU A 222 -2.45 4.77 24.27
N PRO A 223 -3.21 4.71 23.17
CA PRO A 223 -3.55 3.44 22.55
C PRO A 223 -2.30 2.70 22.02
N LYS A 224 -2.36 1.36 22.01
CA LYS A 224 -1.30 0.53 21.41
C LYS A 224 -1.28 0.75 19.90
N ILE A 225 -0.10 0.63 19.28
CA ILE A 225 0.05 0.76 17.82
C ILE A 225 0.23 -0.60 17.15
N THR A 226 -0.22 -0.73 15.90
CA THR A 226 0.08 -1.87 15.03
C THR A 226 0.44 -1.39 13.63
N THR A 227 1.40 -2.01 12.96
CA THR A 227 1.71 -1.74 11.54
C THR A 227 0.68 -2.34 10.59
N GLY A 228 -0.17 -3.25 11.09
CA GLY A 228 -1.16 -3.96 10.30
C GLY A 228 -0.62 -5.03 9.35
N HIS A 229 0.71 -5.20 9.28
CA HIS A 229 1.35 -6.10 8.32
C HIS A 229 0.89 -7.55 8.43
N ARG A 230 0.60 -8.08 9.63
CA ARG A 230 0.07 -9.44 9.80
C ARG A 230 -1.26 -9.64 9.10
N THR A 231 -2.19 -8.71 9.32
CA THR A 231 -3.52 -8.73 8.71
C THR A 231 -3.44 -8.47 7.21
N THR A 232 -2.57 -7.57 6.76
CA THR A 232 -2.30 -7.38 5.33
C THR A 232 -1.75 -8.65 4.70
N GLY A 233 -0.77 -9.32 5.31
CA GLY A 233 -0.23 -10.56 4.75
C GLY A 233 -1.26 -11.67 4.65
N ALA A 234 -2.16 -11.78 5.63
CA ALA A 234 -3.30 -12.69 5.55
C ALA A 234 -4.23 -12.34 4.38
N ALA A 235 -4.51 -11.05 4.14
CA ALA A 235 -5.27 -10.60 2.97
C ALA A 235 -4.57 -10.96 1.65
N VAL A 236 -3.24 -10.79 1.58
CA VAL A 236 -2.44 -11.16 0.39
C VAL A 236 -2.53 -12.66 0.13
N VAL A 237 -2.42 -13.50 1.17
CA VAL A 237 -2.54 -14.96 1.03
C VAL A 237 -3.95 -15.38 0.61
N LEU A 238 -5.00 -14.73 1.14
CA LEU A 238 -6.37 -14.92 0.63
C LEU A 238 -6.49 -14.52 -0.84
N THR A 239 -5.80 -13.44 -1.25
CA THR A 239 -5.80 -12.98 -2.65
C THR A 239 -5.07 -13.96 -3.57
N ILE A 240 -3.94 -14.51 -3.14
CA ILE A 240 -3.22 -15.59 -3.85
C ILE A 240 -4.15 -16.80 -4.06
N LYS A 241 -4.87 -17.22 -3.02
CA LYS A 241 -5.86 -18.29 -3.14
C LYS A 241 -6.96 -17.93 -4.16
N LYS A 242 -7.55 -16.75 -4.04
CA LYS A 242 -8.66 -16.28 -4.91
C LYS A 242 -8.24 -16.17 -6.38
N ILE A 243 -7.06 -15.61 -6.67
CA ILE A 243 -6.59 -15.45 -8.05
C ILE A 243 -6.27 -16.81 -8.70
N CYS A 244 -5.73 -17.77 -7.94
CA CYS A 244 -5.56 -19.15 -8.41
C CYS A 244 -6.92 -19.82 -8.71
N GLU A 245 -7.89 -19.73 -7.80
CA GLU A 245 -9.24 -20.30 -7.97
C GLU A 245 -9.96 -19.68 -9.18
N GLN A 246 -9.92 -18.35 -9.31
CA GLN A 246 -10.53 -17.64 -10.43
C GLN A 246 -9.80 -17.87 -11.76
N GLY A 247 -8.48 -18.06 -11.72
CA GLY A 247 -7.68 -18.48 -12.87
C GLY A 247 -7.87 -19.96 -13.24
N GLY A 248 -8.53 -20.76 -12.40
CA GLY A 248 -8.63 -22.21 -12.58
C GLY A 248 -7.25 -22.88 -12.50
N ARG A 249 -6.48 -22.56 -11.46
CA ARG A 249 -5.10 -23.03 -11.26
C ARG A 249 -4.94 -23.59 -9.86
N ASP A 250 -4.23 -24.71 -9.74
CA ASP A 250 -3.78 -25.24 -8.47
C ASP A 250 -2.39 -24.69 -8.17
N LEU A 251 -2.26 -23.98 -7.02
CA LEU A 251 -1.01 -23.42 -6.52
C LEU A 251 0.11 -24.46 -6.46
N SER A 252 -0.21 -25.73 -6.18
CA SER A 252 0.79 -26.81 -6.10
C SER A 252 1.55 -27.04 -7.42
N THR A 253 0.97 -26.62 -8.54
CA THR A 253 1.54 -26.74 -9.89
C THR A 253 2.21 -25.45 -10.37
N GLU A 254 2.16 -24.38 -9.59
CA GLU A 254 2.66 -23.06 -9.98
C GLU A 254 4.14 -22.88 -9.63
N LYS A 255 4.78 -21.99 -10.39
CA LYS A 255 6.12 -21.45 -10.12
C LYS A 255 5.96 -20.04 -9.61
N VAL A 256 6.28 -19.81 -8.34
CA VAL A 256 5.99 -18.55 -7.65
C VAL A 256 7.25 -17.68 -7.61
N GLY A 257 7.19 -16.51 -8.24
CA GLY A 257 8.21 -15.48 -8.15
C GLY A 257 7.85 -14.47 -7.08
N PHE A 258 8.69 -14.30 -6.06
CA PHE A 258 8.54 -13.25 -5.05
C PHE A 258 9.47 -12.09 -5.36
N ILE A 259 8.91 -10.89 -5.51
CA ILE A 259 9.63 -9.64 -5.72
C ILE A 259 9.52 -8.79 -4.46
N GLY A 260 10.61 -8.67 -3.71
CA GLY A 260 10.66 -7.93 -2.45
C GLY A 260 10.52 -8.84 -1.24
N LEU A 261 11.56 -8.87 -0.41
CA LEU A 261 11.70 -9.67 0.80
C LEU A 261 11.82 -8.77 2.05
N GLY A 262 11.11 -7.63 2.02
CA GLY A 262 10.95 -6.75 3.18
C GLY A 262 9.91 -7.29 4.17
N SER A 263 9.35 -6.42 5.03
CA SER A 263 8.40 -6.87 6.07
C SER A 263 7.14 -7.54 5.51
N VAL A 264 6.66 -7.14 4.34
CA VAL A 264 5.48 -7.77 3.71
C VAL A 264 5.88 -9.10 3.08
N GLY A 265 6.94 -9.13 2.26
CA GLY A 265 7.43 -10.37 1.64
C GLY A 265 7.77 -11.46 2.67
N MET A 266 8.50 -11.09 3.74
CA MET A 266 8.86 -11.99 4.84
C MET A 266 7.67 -12.44 5.70
N ASN A 267 6.55 -11.75 5.59
CA ASN A 267 5.32 -12.17 6.22
C ASN A 267 4.48 -13.10 5.31
N VAL A 268 4.28 -12.68 4.06
CA VAL A 268 3.42 -13.37 3.08
C VAL A 268 3.99 -14.73 2.69
N LEU A 269 5.29 -14.81 2.39
CA LEU A 269 5.89 -16.04 1.88
C LEU A 269 5.78 -17.21 2.89
N PRO A 270 6.18 -17.06 4.16
CA PRO A 270 5.97 -18.13 5.14
C PRO A 270 4.50 -18.44 5.43
N LEU A 271 3.64 -17.41 5.50
CA LEU A 271 2.21 -17.59 5.74
C LEU A 271 1.54 -18.37 4.60
N MET A 272 1.92 -18.08 3.35
CA MET A 272 1.45 -18.80 2.17
C MET A 272 1.77 -20.29 2.28
N LEU A 273 2.99 -20.66 2.67
CA LEU A 273 3.40 -22.05 2.83
C LEU A 273 2.68 -22.76 3.98
N LYS A 274 2.36 -22.04 5.06
CA LYS A 274 1.58 -22.60 6.18
C LYS A 274 0.12 -22.85 5.80
N CYS A 275 -0.50 -21.92 5.08
CA CYS A 275 -1.94 -21.89 4.88
C CYS A 275 -2.40 -22.49 3.55
N LEU A 276 -1.54 -22.55 2.53
CA LEU A 276 -1.88 -23.01 1.18
C LEU A 276 -0.96 -24.17 0.74
N PRO A 277 -1.36 -24.96 -0.28
CA PRO A 277 -0.49 -25.98 -0.86
C PRO A 277 0.86 -25.41 -1.32
N HIS A 278 1.93 -26.17 -1.10
CA HIS A 278 3.27 -25.74 -1.50
C HIS A 278 3.39 -25.71 -3.04
N PRO A 279 3.89 -24.61 -3.63
CA PRO A 279 4.14 -24.55 -5.07
C PRO A 279 5.28 -25.48 -5.50
N GLN A 280 5.38 -25.74 -6.80
CA GLN A 280 6.45 -26.56 -7.38
C GLN A 280 7.83 -25.89 -7.22
N GLU A 281 7.86 -24.56 -7.39
CA GLU A 281 9.08 -23.76 -7.45
C GLU A 281 8.84 -22.39 -6.83
N ILE A 282 9.84 -21.88 -6.11
CA ILE A 282 9.87 -20.52 -5.57
C ILE A 282 11.14 -19.84 -6.08
N THR A 283 10.97 -18.70 -6.74
CA THR A 283 12.07 -17.80 -7.10
C THR A 283 12.03 -16.60 -6.18
N LEU A 284 13.05 -16.47 -5.34
CA LEU A 284 13.23 -15.31 -4.47
C LEU A 284 13.98 -14.23 -5.24
N CYS A 285 13.44 -13.02 -5.29
CA CYS A 285 14.08 -11.85 -5.88
C CYS A 285 13.93 -10.65 -4.96
N ASP A 286 15.03 -9.98 -4.66
CA ASP A 286 15.02 -8.71 -3.97
C ASP A 286 16.09 -7.79 -4.59
N VAL A 287 15.74 -6.53 -4.80
CA VAL A 287 16.58 -5.55 -5.51
C VAL A 287 17.77 -5.09 -4.65
N TYR A 288 17.65 -5.18 -3.32
CA TYR A 288 18.61 -4.60 -2.38
C TYR A 288 19.22 -5.60 -1.41
N SER A 289 18.63 -6.78 -1.28
CA SER A 289 19.08 -7.78 -0.33
C SER A 289 20.39 -8.40 -0.75
N LYS A 290 21.25 -8.62 0.24
CA LYS A 290 22.48 -9.38 0.07
C LYS A 290 22.15 -10.85 -0.15
N LEU A 291 22.98 -11.54 -0.93
CA LEU A 291 22.82 -12.97 -1.20
C LEU A 291 22.68 -13.78 0.10
N ASP A 292 23.52 -13.51 1.10
CA ASP A 292 23.48 -14.16 2.42
C ASP A 292 22.10 -14.08 3.09
N PHE A 293 21.38 -12.97 2.93
CA PHE A 293 20.04 -12.83 3.49
C PHE A 293 19.04 -13.77 2.79
N MET A 294 19.11 -13.85 1.46
CA MET A 294 18.26 -14.74 0.68
C MET A 294 18.60 -16.22 0.91
N GLU A 295 19.86 -16.55 1.13
CA GLU A 295 20.30 -17.90 1.53
C GLU A 295 19.73 -18.31 2.89
N ASN A 296 19.68 -17.39 3.86
CA ASN A 296 19.04 -17.66 5.15
C ASN A 296 17.53 -17.90 5.00
N ILE A 297 16.84 -17.11 4.16
CA ILE A 297 15.43 -17.34 3.85
C ILE A 297 15.25 -18.72 3.23
N GLN A 298 16.07 -19.07 2.23
CA GLN A 298 16.03 -20.40 1.60
C GLN A 298 16.16 -21.53 2.62
N GLN A 299 17.11 -21.42 3.56
CA GLN A 299 17.27 -22.40 4.63
C GLN A 299 16.02 -22.50 5.51
N ASP A 300 15.45 -21.35 5.89
CA ASP A 300 14.23 -21.30 6.70
C ASP A 300 13.03 -21.92 5.98
N LEU A 301 12.85 -21.68 4.67
CA LEU A 301 11.78 -22.29 3.87
C LEU A 301 11.82 -23.83 3.94
N VAL A 302 13.02 -24.41 3.89
CA VAL A 302 13.19 -25.87 3.94
C VAL A 302 13.08 -26.39 5.38
N GLN A 303 13.81 -25.78 6.32
CA GLN A 303 13.97 -26.32 7.68
C GLN A 303 12.77 -26.01 8.58
N LYS A 304 12.21 -24.81 8.49
CA LYS A 304 11.10 -24.37 9.35
C LYS A 304 9.74 -24.63 8.71
N PHE A 305 9.62 -24.39 7.40
CA PHE A 305 8.34 -24.48 6.69
C PHE A 305 8.18 -25.78 5.88
N GLY A 306 9.19 -26.65 5.87
CA GLY A 306 9.10 -27.97 5.23
C GLY A 306 8.90 -27.91 3.71
N PHE A 307 9.33 -26.82 3.06
CA PHE A 307 9.22 -26.68 1.61
C PHE A 307 10.09 -27.71 0.90
N LYS A 308 9.50 -28.45 -0.05
CA LYS A 308 10.15 -29.54 -0.80
C LYS A 308 10.33 -29.22 -2.29
N GLY A 309 9.79 -28.09 -2.75
CA GLY A 309 9.92 -27.64 -4.13
C GLY A 309 11.32 -27.07 -4.41
N LYS A 310 11.52 -26.63 -5.65
CA LYS A 310 12.77 -26.00 -6.06
C LYS A 310 12.81 -24.55 -5.57
N ILE A 311 13.95 -24.11 -5.01
CA ILE A 311 14.16 -22.70 -4.63
C ILE A 311 15.26 -22.12 -5.54
N ASN A 312 14.98 -21.00 -6.19
CA ASN A 312 15.98 -20.21 -6.91
C ASN A 312 16.20 -18.88 -6.21
N LEU A 313 17.46 -18.43 -6.19
CA LEU A 313 17.82 -17.08 -5.76
C LEU A 313 18.14 -16.25 -6.99
N ALA A 314 17.43 -15.14 -7.17
CA ALA A 314 17.58 -14.27 -8.31
C ALA A 314 18.01 -12.87 -7.83
N LEU A 315 19.31 -12.60 -7.90
CA LEU A 315 19.87 -11.31 -7.52
C LEU A 315 19.47 -10.24 -8.54
N SER A 316 18.87 -9.16 -8.04
CA SER A 316 18.51 -7.98 -8.82
C SER A 316 19.41 -6.81 -8.43
N LYS A 317 19.62 -5.86 -9.35
CA LYS A 317 20.35 -4.61 -9.09
C LYS A 317 19.50 -3.37 -9.40
N THR A 318 18.73 -3.41 -10.50
CA THR A 318 17.90 -2.29 -10.97
C THR A 318 16.56 -2.73 -11.54
N THR A 319 16.48 -3.91 -12.14
CA THR A 319 15.24 -4.52 -12.68
C THR A 319 15.10 -5.95 -12.19
N VAL A 320 13.90 -6.52 -12.25
CA VAL A 320 13.76 -7.96 -11.94
C VAL A 320 14.50 -8.80 -12.99
N PRO A 321 15.16 -9.89 -12.59
CA PRO A 321 15.97 -10.70 -13.48
C PRO A 321 15.11 -11.69 -14.29
N GLU A 322 15.65 -12.28 -15.37
CA GLU A 322 14.92 -13.16 -16.29
C GLU A 322 14.16 -14.30 -15.59
N GLN A 323 14.72 -14.84 -14.50
CA GLN A 323 14.13 -15.93 -13.72
C GLN A 323 12.76 -15.57 -13.12
N ILE A 324 12.46 -14.29 -12.90
CA ILE A 324 11.15 -13.86 -12.41
C ILE A 324 10.10 -13.97 -13.53
N TYR A 325 10.46 -13.63 -14.77
CA TYR A 325 9.56 -13.74 -15.94
C TYR A 325 9.22 -15.19 -16.32
N ASP A 326 9.96 -16.18 -15.78
CA ASP A 326 9.62 -17.59 -15.88
C ASP A 326 8.52 -18.05 -14.90
N SER A 327 8.14 -17.21 -13.95
CA SER A 327 7.13 -17.51 -12.94
C SER A 327 5.72 -17.50 -13.54
N THR A 328 4.88 -18.41 -13.06
CA THR A 328 3.47 -18.50 -13.46
C THR A 328 2.54 -17.77 -12.49
N LEU A 329 2.99 -17.56 -11.25
CA LEU A 329 2.42 -16.63 -10.27
C LEU A 329 3.53 -15.69 -9.79
N ILE A 330 3.29 -14.38 -9.80
CA ILE A 330 4.21 -13.38 -9.27
C ILE A 330 3.56 -12.68 -8.08
N VAL A 331 4.30 -12.57 -6.98
CA VAL A 331 3.91 -11.84 -5.78
C VAL A 331 4.85 -10.64 -5.59
N GLY A 332 4.31 -9.44 -5.72
CA GLY A 332 5.03 -8.18 -5.49
C GLY A 332 4.85 -7.68 -4.06
N ALA A 333 5.94 -7.33 -3.40
CA ALA A 333 5.99 -6.78 -2.05
C ALA A 333 7.20 -5.85 -1.89
N THR A 334 7.38 -4.93 -2.84
CA THR A 334 8.52 -4.02 -2.92
C THR A 334 8.11 -2.55 -2.72
N ASN A 335 9.10 -1.69 -2.50
CA ASN A 335 8.93 -0.23 -2.48
C ASN A 335 9.53 0.44 -3.71
N VAL A 336 9.84 -0.34 -4.74
CA VAL A 336 10.40 0.13 -6.01
C VAL A 336 9.34 0.06 -7.10
N ALA A 337 9.03 1.22 -7.66
CA ALA A 337 8.07 1.34 -8.75
C ALA A 337 8.58 0.65 -10.03
N ASP A 338 7.66 0.05 -10.79
CA ASP A 338 7.90 -0.40 -12.18
C ASP A 338 9.12 -1.32 -12.39
N VAL A 339 9.50 -2.12 -11.40
CA VAL A 339 10.63 -3.07 -11.53
C VAL A 339 10.32 -4.28 -12.39
N LEU A 340 9.03 -4.64 -12.50
CA LEU A 340 8.49 -5.70 -13.32
C LEU A 340 7.89 -5.10 -14.60
N ASP A 341 8.46 -5.45 -15.75
CA ASP A 341 7.88 -5.10 -17.04
C ASP A 341 6.69 -6.02 -17.33
N ILE A 342 5.47 -5.48 -17.15
CA ILE A 342 4.23 -6.22 -17.38
C ILE A 342 4.07 -6.68 -18.83
N MET A 343 4.80 -6.13 -19.80
CA MET A 343 4.72 -6.58 -21.19
C MET A 343 5.57 -7.81 -21.46
N GLN A 344 6.56 -8.10 -20.60
CA GLN A 344 7.44 -9.27 -20.72
C GLN A 344 6.92 -10.51 -20.00
N VAL A 345 5.94 -10.39 -19.08
CA VAL A 345 5.37 -11.57 -18.41
C VAL A 345 4.65 -12.48 -19.41
N LYS A 346 4.74 -13.79 -19.19
CA LYS A 346 4.17 -14.80 -20.10
C LYS A 346 2.63 -14.75 -20.10
N PRO A 347 1.97 -15.04 -21.22
CA PRO A 347 0.54 -15.30 -21.23
C PRO A 347 0.18 -16.41 -20.24
N GLY A 348 -0.87 -16.20 -19.45
CA GLY A 348 -1.33 -17.10 -18.39
C GLY A 348 -0.73 -16.80 -17.01
N THR A 349 0.09 -15.75 -16.86
CA THR A 349 0.66 -15.36 -15.56
C THR A 349 -0.40 -14.74 -14.65
N LEU A 350 -0.37 -15.15 -13.38
CA LEU A 350 -1.13 -14.56 -12.27
C LEU A 350 -0.23 -13.59 -11.50
N ILE A 351 -0.77 -12.47 -11.03
CA ILE A 351 0.00 -11.44 -10.33
C ILE A 351 -0.77 -10.96 -9.10
N VAL A 352 -0.13 -10.97 -7.94
CA VAL A 352 -0.64 -10.35 -6.72
C VAL A 352 0.37 -9.33 -6.24
N ASP A 353 -0.02 -8.06 -6.17
CA ASP A 353 0.88 -6.96 -5.81
C ASP A 353 0.44 -6.27 -4.53
N ASP A 354 1.31 -6.24 -3.54
CA ASP A 354 1.17 -5.47 -2.29
C ASP A 354 2.36 -4.50 -2.15
N SER A 355 2.82 -3.98 -3.28
CA SER A 355 3.91 -3.01 -3.37
C SER A 355 3.40 -1.58 -3.20
N GLY A 356 4.21 -0.74 -2.56
CA GLY A 356 3.91 0.69 -2.39
C GLY A 356 5.12 1.53 -2.80
N PRO A 357 5.16 2.09 -4.02
CA PRO A 357 4.19 2.01 -5.13
C PRO A 357 4.21 0.65 -5.88
N HIS A 358 3.26 0.44 -6.80
CA HIS A 358 3.13 -0.80 -7.60
C HIS A 358 4.43 -1.22 -8.29
N CYS A 359 4.70 -2.53 -8.29
CA CYS A 359 5.93 -3.06 -8.89
C CYS A 359 5.89 -3.12 -10.43
N PHE A 360 4.76 -2.81 -11.05
CA PHE A 360 4.56 -2.74 -12.50
C PHE A 360 3.69 -1.54 -12.89
N SER A 361 3.68 -1.19 -14.17
CA SER A 361 2.81 -0.13 -14.70
C SER A 361 1.35 -0.58 -14.73
N VAL A 362 0.52 0.01 -13.86
CA VAL A 362 -0.93 -0.26 -13.77
C VAL A 362 -1.64 0.01 -15.10
N GLU A 363 -1.32 1.13 -15.76
CA GLU A 363 -1.88 1.49 -17.06
C GLU A 363 -1.61 0.41 -18.13
N GLN A 364 -0.36 -0.05 -18.22
CA GLN A 364 0.02 -1.11 -19.17
C GLN A 364 -0.64 -2.44 -18.83
N ALA A 365 -0.77 -2.78 -17.54
CA ALA A 365 -1.44 -4.01 -17.09
C ALA A 365 -2.93 -4.00 -17.49
N ILE A 366 -3.64 -2.91 -17.21
CA ILE A 366 -5.05 -2.73 -17.57
C ILE A 366 -5.22 -2.80 -19.09
N LYS A 367 -4.40 -2.05 -19.84
CA LYS A 367 -4.46 -2.06 -21.31
C LYS A 367 -4.20 -3.45 -21.89
N ARG A 368 -3.15 -4.13 -21.42
CA ARG A 368 -2.84 -5.51 -21.83
C ARG A 368 -4.00 -6.44 -21.55
N PHE A 369 -4.61 -6.35 -20.38
CA PHE A 369 -5.74 -7.19 -20.00
C PHE A 369 -6.98 -6.94 -20.85
N GLN A 370 -7.32 -5.67 -21.11
CA GLN A 370 -8.44 -5.30 -21.99
C GLN A 370 -8.25 -5.79 -23.42
N GLU A 371 -7.02 -5.77 -23.93
CA GLU A 371 -6.71 -6.17 -25.31
C GLU A 371 -6.56 -7.69 -25.47
N ARG A 372 -5.98 -8.37 -24.46
CA ARG A 372 -5.48 -9.74 -24.62
C ARG A 372 -6.08 -10.74 -23.66
N GLU A 373 -6.64 -10.30 -22.53
CA GLU A 373 -7.18 -11.14 -21.45
C GLU A 373 -6.25 -12.31 -21.10
N ASP A 374 -4.93 -12.05 -21.10
CA ASP A 374 -3.88 -13.06 -21.01
C ASP A 374 -3.06 -13.02 -19.72
N ILE A 375 -3.45 -12.19 -18.78
CA ILE A 375 -2.92 -12.13 -17.41
C ILE A 375 -4.08 -11.95 -16.44
N LEU A 376 -3.92 -12.40 -15.19
CA LEU A 376 -4.75 -11.91 -14.08
C LEU A 376 -3.85 -11.16 -13.12
N PHE A 377 -4.34 -10.06 -12.57
CA PHE A 377 -3.60 -9.25 -11.62
C PHE A 377 -4.54 -8.69 -10.56
N SER A 378 -4.04 -8.53 -9.35
CA SER A 378 -4.76 -7.89 -8.25
C SER A 378 -3.81 -7.28 -7.24
N GLU A 379 -4.27 -6.25 -6.54
CA GLU A 379 -3.73 -5.86 -5.25
C GLU A 379 -3.99 -6.93 -4.19
N GLY A 380 -3.05 -7.12 -3.27
CA GLY A 380 -3.14 -8.16 -2.24
C GLY A 380 -3.77 -7.73 -0.91
N GLY A 381 -3.62 -6.47 -0.51
CA GLY A 381 -3.95 -6.01 0.85
C GLY A 381 -5.44 -5.77 1.17
N MET A 382 -6.36 -6.07 0.26
CA MET A 382 -7.80 -5.80 0.42
C MET A 382 -8.58 -7.02 0.90
N LEU A 383 -9.44 -6.84 1.90
CA LEU A 383 -10.38 -7.84 2.39
C LEU A 383 -11.82 -7.51 1.99
N ARG A 384 -12.62 -8.55 1.78
CA ARG A 384 -14.07 -8.48 1.60
C ARG A 384 -14.76 -9.03 2.85
N SER A 385 -15.52 -8.18 3.53
CA SER A 385 -16.34 -8.55 4.67
C SER A 385 -17.61 -9.27 4.22
N PRO A 386 -18.13 -10.23 5.01
CA PRO A 386 -19.45 -10.83 4.76
C PRO A 386 -20.60 -9.86 5.05
N PHE A 387 -20.35 -8.78 5.80
CA PHE A 387 -21.35 -7.76 6.14
C PHE A 387 -20.95 -6.40 5.58
N PRO A 388 -21.93 -5.57 5.16
CA PRO A 388 -21.62 -4.24 4.66
C PRO A 388 -21.16 -3.31 5.80
N ILE A 389 -20.17 -2.49 5.50
CA ILE A 389 -19.55 -1.52 6.40
C ILE A 389 -20.19 -0.16 6.18
N LYS A 390 -20.82 0.38 7.23
CA LYS A 390 -21.39 1.74 7.17
C LYS A 390 -20.28 2.76 7.39
N THR A 391 -20.16 3.71 6.48
CA THR A 391 -19.12 4.73 6.51
C THR A 391 -19.74 6.11 6.70
N THR A 392 -19.32 6.82 7.74
CA THR A 392 -19.65 8.24 7.95
C THR A 392 -18.40 9.07 7.67
N VAL A 393 -18.50 10.04 6.77
CA VAL A 393 -17.37 10.88 6.35
C VAL A 393 -17.67 12.34 6.69
N HIS A 394 -16.71 13.01 7.30
CA HIS A 394 -16.65 14.47 7.36
C HIS A 394 -15.33 14.95 6.77
N LEU A 395 -15.42 15.66 5.65
CA LEU A 395 -14.29 16.34 5.04
C LEU A 395 -14.67 17.81 4.82
N PRO A 396 -13.97 18.77 5.45
CA PRO A 396 -14.17 20.17 5.14
C PRO A 396 -13.96 20.45 3.64
N PRO A 397 -14.67 21.41 3.03
CA PRO A 397 -14.53 21.70 1.59
C PRO A 397 -13.09 22.04 1.16
N SER A 398 -12.31 22.67 2.04
CA SER A 398 -10.87 22.93 1.83
C SER A 398 -10.06 21.64 1.71
N VAL A 399 -10.38 20.63 2.53
CA VAL A 399 -9.74 19.31 2.52
C VAL A 399 -10.17 18.51 1.28
N GLU A 400 -11.45 18.55 0.90
CA GLU A 400 -11.93 17.87 -0.31
C GLU A 400 -11.25 18.41 -1.59
N LYS A 401 -10.92 19.71 -1.63
CA LYS A 401 -10.20 20.32 -2.76
C LYS A 401 -8.79 19.79 -2.94
N ILE A 402 -8.10 19.48 -1.84
CA ILE A 402 -6.71 19.00 -1.90
C ILE A 402 -6.58 17.48 -2.08
N MET A 403 -7.69 16.76 -2.23
CA MET A 403 -7.65 15.31 -2.49
C MET A 403 -7.54 15.03 -3.98
N ASN A 404 -6.67 14.09 -4.35
CA ASN A 404 -6.58 13.59 -5.71
C ASN A 404 -7.78 12.70 -6.10
N LYS A 405 -7.91 12.38 -7.39
CA LYS A 405 -9.02 11.57 -7.92
C LYS A 405 -9.11 10.20 -7.23
N GLY A 406 -7.98 9.53 -7.02
CA GLY A 406 -7.91 8.23 -6.34
C GLY A 406 -8.37 8.31 -4.88
N GLN A 407 -7.91 9.31 -4.14
CA GLN A 407 -8.33 9.57 -2.75
C GLN A 407 -9.83 9.85 -2.67
N LYS A 408 -10.39 10.65 -3.60
CA LYS A 408 -11.83 10.90 -3.66
C LYS A 408 -12.60 9.62 -3.93
N ALA A 409 -12.14 8.79 -4.88
CA ALA A 409 -12.78 7.51 -5.18
C ALA A 409 -12.74 6.56 -3.96
N ALA A 410 -11.60 6.47 -3.25
CA ALA A 410 -11.45 5.65 -2.06
C ALA A 410 -12.37 6.07 -0.90
N VAL A 411 -12.74 7.36 -0.81
CA VAL A 411 -13.66 7.87 0.22
C VAL A 411 -15.12 7.76 -0.23
N PHE A 412 -15.46 8.30 -1.40
CA PHE A 412 -16.86 8.50 -1.82
C PHE A 412 -17.44 7.36 -2.65
N ASN A 413 -16.60 6.53 -3.28
CA ASN A 413 -17.01 5.44 -4.16
C ASN A 413 -16.52 4.07 -3.66
N SER A 414 -16.24 3.95 -2.36
CA SER A 414 -15.77 2.67 -1.79
C SER A 414 -16.87 1.61 -1.79
N ASN A 415 -16.51 0.38 -2.15
CA ASN A 415 -17.39 -0.77 -1.99
C ASN A 415 -17.63 -1.01 -0.49
N PRO A 416 -18.88 -1.05 0.00
CA PRO A 416 -19.17 -1.17 1.43
C PRO A 416 -18.75 -2.52 2.02
N PHE A 417 -18.45 -3.52 1.20
CA PHE A 417 -17.92 -4.80 1.69
C PHE A 417 -16.40 -4.80 1.79
N ASN A 418 -15.70 -3.80 1.26
CA ASN A 418 -14.23 -3.83 1.19
C ASN A 418 -13.58 -3.03 2.33
N ILE A 419 -12.49 -3.58 2.85
CA ILE A 419 -11.64 -2.92 3.85
C ILE A 419 -10.18 -3.32 3.67
N MET A 420 -9.27 -2.35 3.77
CA MET A 420 -7.83 -2.63 3.75
C MET A 420 -7.43 -3.40 5.00
N GLY A 421 -6.66 -4.48 4.84
CA GLY A 421 -6.16 -5.31 5.95
C GLY A 421 -5.40 -4.48 6.98
N CYS A 422 -4.56 -3.54 6.53
CA CYS A 422 -3.81 -2.65 7.42
C CYS A 422 -4.72 -1.77 8.29
N SER A 423 -5.84 -1.27 7.75
CA SER A 423 -6.79 -0.43 8.51
C SER A 423 -7.68 -1.24 9.46
N PHE A 424 -7.92 -2.52 9.13
CA PHE A 424 -8.75 -3.42 9.92
C PHE A 424 -8.00 -4.06 11.10
N SER A 425 -6.66 -4.14 10.99
CA SER A 425 -5.80 -4.83 11.96
C SER A 425 -5.97 -4.37 13.41
N GLY A 426 -6.05 -3.05 13.64
CA GLY A 426 -6.27 -2.51 14.98
C GLY A 426 -7.61 -2.92 15.57
N LEU A 427 -8.67 -3.05 14.76
CA LEU A 427 -9.96 -3.53 15.24
C LEU A 427 -9.90 -5.02 15.59
N LEU A 428 -9.26 -5.84 14.77
CA LEU A 428 -9.05 -7.26 15.10
C LEU A 428 -8.29 -7.41 16.44
N SER A 429 -7.21 -6.66 16.64
CA SER A 429 -6.45 -6.69 17.91
C SER A 429 -7.27 -6.19 19.10
N SER A 430 -8.26 -5.32 18.87
CA SER A 430 -9.18 -4.82 19.90
C SER A 430 -10.25 -5.84 20.30
N GLN A 431 -10.63 -6.73 19.38
CA GLN A 431 -11.70 -7.71 19.60
C GLN A 431 -11.18 -9.10 19.98
N PHE A 432 -9.96 -9.45 19.61
CA PHE A 432 -9.36 -10.76 19.86
C PHE A 432 -8.06 -10.62 20.64
N GLU A 433 -8.09 -10.95 21.94
CA GLU A 433 -6.92 -10.81 22.82
C GLU A 433 -5.69 -11.61 22.34
N GLN A 434 -5.90 -12.73 21.64
CA GLN A 434 -4.79 -13.51 21.08
C GLN A 434 -4.08 -12.83 19.89
N LEU A 435 -4.66 -11.76 19.31
CA LEU A 435 -4.06 -11.01 18.21
C LEU A 435 -3.19 -9.86 18.75
N GLU A 436 -1.94 -10.18 19.04
CA GLU A 436 -0.95 -9.18 19.45
C GLU A 436 -0.67 -8.16 18.33
N PRO A 437 -0.61 -6.85 18.66
CA PRO A 437 -0.32 -5.82 17.68
C PRO A 437 1.08 -5.98 17.09
N THR A 438 1.24 -5.63 15.82
CA THR A 438 2.51 -5.80 15.11
C THR A 438 3.37 -4.53 15.23
N VAL A 439 4.57 -4.65 15.79
CA VAL A 439 5.60 -3.60 15.78
C VAL A 439 6.93 -4.23 15.38
N GLY A 440 7.71 -3.52 14.57
CA GLY A 440 8.91 -4.05 13.96
C GLY A 440 8.63 -4.89 12.71
N ILE A 441 9.66 -5.61 12.28
CA ILE A 441 9.56 -6.51 11.13
C ILE A 441 8.71 -7.72 11.53
N CYS A 442 7.70 -8.02 10.73
CA CYS A 442 6.80 -9.14 10.95
C CYS A 442 7.46 -10.47 10.57
N ASP A 443 7.41 -11.45 11.47
CA ASP A 443 7.58 -12.86 11.11
C ASP A 443 6.23 -13.45 10.66
N GLY A 444 6.26 -14.44 9.74
CA GLY A 444 5.05 -15.09 9.27
C GLY A 444 4.45 -16.09 10.27
N GLU A 445 5.13 -16.40 11.37
CA GLU A 445 4.68 -17.40 12.34
C GLU A 445 3.43 -16.95 13.08
N GLN A 446 3.36 -15.67 13.46
CA GLN A 446 2.21 -15.09 14.18
C GLN A 446 1.08 -14.60 13.24
N SER A 447 1.30 -14.62 11.93
CA SER A 447 0.29 -14.19 10.94
C SER A 447 -0.75 -15.25 10.63
N GLU A 448 -0.44 -16.52 10.92
CA GLU A 448 -1.34 -17.65 10.73
C GLU A 448 -2.66 -17.46 11.49
N LEU A 449 -2.56 -16.93 12.72
CA LEU A 449 -3.72 -16.68 13.55
C LEU A 449 -4.63 -15.57 12.98
N HIS A 450 -4.04 -14.52 12.38
CA HIS A 450 -4.83 -13.52 11.66
C HIS A 450 -5.55 -14.13 10.46
N TYR A 451 -4.89 -15.02 9.71
CA TYR A 451 -5.52 -15.73 8.59
C TYR A 451 -6.68 -16.61 9.06
N GLN A 452 -6.48 -17.42 10.11
CA GLN A 452 -7.52 -18.29 10.68
C GLN A 452 -8.73 -17.49 11.17
N ILE A 453 -8.50 -16.42 11.93
CA ILE A 453 -9.60 -15.57 12.44
C ILE A 453 -10.36 -14.90 11.29
N LEU A 454 -9.68 -14.43 10.24
CA LEU A 454 -10.36 -13.90 9.06
C LEU A 454 -11.24 -14.95 8.39
N GLN A 455 -10.78 -16.21 8.29
CA GLN A 455 -11.59 -17.30 7.76
C GLN A 455 -12.79 -17.64 8.66
N GLU A 456 -12.60 -17.71 9.97
CA GLU A 456 -13.68 -17.94 10.96
C GLU A 456 -14.75 -16.84 10.90
N LEU A 457 -14.33 -15.61 10.62
CA LEU A 457 -15.19 -14.46 10.42
C LEU A 457 -15.77 -14.37 9.00
N GLU A 458 -15.52 -15.36 8.15
CA GLU A 458 -15.97 -15.43 6.75
C GLU A 458 -15.51 -14.24 5.89
N PHE A 459 -14.38 -13.62 6.24
CA PHE A 459 -13.74 -12.64 5.37
C PHE A 459 -13.05 -13.35 4.20
N GLU A 460 -13.25 -12.79 3.01
CA GLU A 460 -12.62 -13.24 1.78
C GLU A 460 -11.59 -12.21 1.29
N ALA A 461 -10.82 -12.56 0.27
CA ALA A 461 -10.07 -11.55 -0.47
C ALA A 461 -11.02 -10.58 -1.19
N GLY A 462 -10.59 -9.32 -1.30
CA GLY A 462 -11.23 -8.31 -2.12
C GLY A 462 -11.42 -8.76 -3.58
N ASP A 463 -12.23 -8.03 -4.34
CA ASP A 463 -12.36 -8.30 -5.79
C ASP A 463 -10.99 -8.20 -6.47
N LEU A 464 -10.76 -8.96 -7.55
CA LEU A 464 -9.50 -8.81 -8.30
C LEU A 464 -9.48 -7.41 -8.91
N HIS A 465 -8.58 -6.55 -8.44
CA HIS A 465 -8.56 -5.14 -8.79
C HIS A 465 -7.15 -4.57 -8.70
N CYS A 466 -6.92 -3.48 -9.41
CA CYS A 466 -5.73 -2.65 -9.24
C CYS A 466 -6.16 -1.19 -9.33
N GLU A 467 -5.83 -0.43 -8.30
CA GLU A 467 -6.34 0.90 -8.02
C GLU A 467 -7.87 0.98 -8.13
N HIS A 468 -8.38 1.69 -9.14
CA HIS A 468 -9.79 1.92 -9.39
C HIS A 468 -10.39 0.92 -10.39
N TYR A 469 -9.57 0.05 -10.98
CA TYR A 469 -9.98 -0.91 -12.01
C TYR A 469 -10.24 -2.29 -11.40
N VAL A 470 -11.51 -2.72 -11.39
CA VAL A 470 -11.91 -4.08 -11.01
C VAL A 470 -11.99 -4.95 -12.27
N LEU A 471 -11.33 -6.10 -12.26
CA LEU A 471 -11.32 -7.02 -13.41
C LEU A 471 -12.74 -7.58 -13.65
N PRO A 472 -13.31 -7.45 -14.87
CA PRO A 472 -14.65 -7.95 -15.15
C PRO A 472 -14.74 -9.48 -15.07
N ALA A 473 -15.80 -10.00 -14.45
CA ALA A 473 -16.02 -11.44 -14.29
C ALA A 473 -16.02 -12.21 -15.63
N LYS A 474 -16.53 -11.60 -16.70
CA LYS A 474 -16.52 -12.17 -18.05
C LYS A 474 -15.08 -12.35 -18.57
N SER A 475 -14.23 -11.35 -18.42
CA SER A 475 -12.83 -11.40 -18.85
C SER A 475 -12.00 -12.38 -18.01
N ILE A 476 -12.29 -12.47 -16.71
CA ILE A 476 -11.70 -13.51 -15.83
C ILE A 476 -12.10 -14.91 -16.31
N ALA A 477 -13.37 -15.13 -16.69
CA ALA A 477 -13.84 -16.40 -17.23
C ALA A 477 -13.15 -16.75 -18.57
N ASN A 478 -12.95 -15.75 -19.46
CA ASN A 478 -12.21 -15.94 -20.71
C ASN A 478 -10.75 -16.32 -20.46
N PHE A 479 -10.08 -15.66 -19.51
CA PHE A 479 -8.74 -16.03 -19.08
C PHE A 479 -8.72 -17.49 -18.58
N ARG A 480 -9.63 -17.85 -17.67
CA ARG A 480 -9.73 -19.21 -17.12
C ARG A 480 -9.97 -20.26 -18.19
N GLN A 481 -10.80 -19.98 -19.20
CA GLN A 481 -11.04 -20.89 -20.31
C GLN A 481 -9.77 -21.15 -21.14
N ARG A 482 -8.88 -20.17 -21.26
CA ARG A 482 -7.67 -20.25 -22.08
C ARG A 482 -6.45 -20.78 -21.33
N PHE A 483 -6.30 -20.41 -20.07
CA PHE A 483 -5.09 -20.63 -19.28
C PHE A 483 -5.32 -21.46 -18.01
N GLY A 484 -6.57 -21.77 -17.68
CA GLY A 484 -6.91 -22.69 -16.61
C GLY A 484 -6.40 -24.10 -16.91
N LYS A 485 -6.11 -24.84 -15.86
CA LYS A 485 -5.84 -26.29 -15.90
C LYS A 485 -7.01 -26.94 -15.19
N ASP A 486 -7.61 -27.98 -15.76
CA ASP A 486 -8.71 -28.69 -15.09
C ASP A 486 -8.25 -29.08 -13.67
N LEU A 487 -8.96 -28.56 -12.66
CA LEU A 487 -8.66 -28.71 -11.23
C LEU A 487 -9.00 -30.11 -10.73
#